data_AF-A0A8J4H3C1-F1
#
_entry.id   AF-A0A8J4H3C1-F1
#
_cell.length_a   1.000
_cell.length_b   1.000
_cell.length_c   1.000
_cell.angle_alpha   90.00
_cell.angle_beta   90.00
_cell.angle_gamma   90.00
#
_symmetry.space_group_name_H-M   'P 1'
#
loop_
_entity.id
_entity.type
_entity.pdbx_description
1 polymer ?
#
loop_
_entity_poly.entity_id
_entity_poly.type
_entity_poly.pdbx_seq_one_letter_code
_entity_poly.pdbx_strand_id
1 'polypeptide(L)'
;MMNKKSFVLEQGLYLSWGIALAATLGSLYFSEIQKFIPCTYCWYQRILMYPLVILLGIAAVRNDYKQSYYVLPFSVLGMGMSTYHYLVQKTPWFQSAGSGCGIIPCNTAYINWLGFITIPFLALIAFTLITVLQILIIRNARSAAGK
;
A
#
# COMPACT_ATOMS: atom_id res chain seq x y z
N MET A 1 -18.00 -17.20 23.46
CA MET A 1 -17.28 -15.93 23.71
C MET A 1 -16.06 -15.88 22.81
N MET A 2 -16.10 -15.05 21.75
CA MET A 2 -14.93 -14.81 20.90
C MET A 2 -13.83 -14.17 21.74
N ASN A 3 -12.65 -14.78 21.76
CA ASN A 3 -11.48 -14.22 22.38
C ASN A 3 -11.17 -12.88 21.70
N LYS A 4 -10.95 -11.81 22.49
CA LYS A 4 -10.64 -10.47 21.96
C LYS A 4 -9.47 -10.51 20.94
N LYS A 5 -8.55 -11.47 21.09
CA LYS A 5 -7.46 -11.72 20.15
C LYS A 5 -7.90 -12.30 18.80
N SER A 6 -8.86 -13.23 18.77
CA SER A 6 -9.33 -13.82 17.50
C SER A 6 -10.10 -12.80 16.67
N PHE A 7 -10.88 -11.94 17.34
CA PHE A 7 -11.57 -10.83 16.67
C PHE A 7 -10.60 -9.84 16.01
N VAL A 8 -9.53 -9.45 16.70
CA VAL A 8 -8.51 -8.53 16.15
C VAL A 8 -7.78 -9.15 14.94
N LEU A 9 -7.54 -10.46 14.97
CA LEU A 9 -6.88 -11.17 13.88
C LEU A 9 -7.76 -11.24 12.62
N GLU A 10 -9.01 -11.63 12.78
CA GLU A 10 -9.97 -11.77 11.68
C GLU A 10 -10.30 -10.39 11.06
N GLN A 11 -10.65 -9.41 11.88
CA GLN A 11 -10.94 -8.05 11.42
C GLN A 11 -9.70 -7.39 10.80
N GLY A 12 -8.50 -7.68 11.31
CA GLY A 12 -7.25 -7.16 10.76
C GLY A 12 -6.97 -7.64 9.33
N LEU A 13 -7.30 -8.90 9.01
CA LEU A 13 -7.16 -9.44 7.66
C LEU A 13 -8.15 -8.78 6.68
N TYR A 14 -9.43 -8.71 7.05
CA TYR A 14 -10.44 -8.06 6.23
C TYR A 14 -10.16 -6.57 6.01
N LEU A 15 -9.70 -5.87 7.05
CA LEU A 15 -9.35 -4.45 6.94
C LEU A 15 -8.12 -4.25 6.04
N SER A 16 -7.08 -5.07 6.19
CA SER A 16 -5.90 -5.02 5.31
C SER A 16 -6.27 -5.24 3.84
N TRP A 17 -7.14 -6.23 3.58
CA TRP A 17 -7.64 -6.51 2.25
C TRP A 17 -8.47 -5.35 1.69
N GLY A 18 -9.38 -4.78 2.49
CA GLY A 18 -10.19 -3.63 2.09
C GLY A 18 -9.34 -2.41 1.71
N ILE A 19 -8.26 -2.14 2.46
CA ILE A 19 -7.31 -1.06 2.15
C ILE A 19 -6.59 -1.34 0.82
N ALA A 20 -6.07 -2.54 0.61
CA ALA A 20 -5.39 -2.91 -0.63
C ALA A 20 -6.33 -2.81 -1.85
N LEU A 21 -7.59 -3.24 -1.68
CA LEU A 21 -8.62 -3.18 -2.71
C LEU A 21 -8.97 -1.73 -3.04
N ALA A 22 -9.22 -0.89 -2.03
CA ALA A 22 -9.51 0.53 -2.23
C ALA A 22 -8.33 1.27 -2.91
N ALA A 23 -7.10 0.98 -2.52
CA ALA A 23 -5.91 1.56 -3.15
C ALA A 23 -5.77 1.14 -4.63
N THR A 24 -6.03 -0.14 -4.93
CA THR A 24 -6.01 -0.67 -6.29
C THR A 24 -7.10 -0.07 -7.17
N LEU A 25 -8.33 -0.01 -6.66
CA LEU A 25 -9.45 0.61 -7.36
C LEU A 25 -9.22 2.12 -7.58
N GLY A 26 -8.68 2.83 -6.59
CA GLY A 26 -8.30 4.24 -6.74
C GLY A 26 -7.23 4.43 -7.81
N SER A 27 -6.20 3.59 -7.82
CA SER A 27 -5.15 3.59 -8.85
C SER A 27 -5.72 3.36 -10.26
N LEU A 28 -6.68 2.44 -10.42
CA LEU A 28 -7.34 2.17 -11.69
C LEU A 28 -8.29 3.31 -12.09
N TYR A 29 -9.01 3.89 -11.13
CA TYR A 29 -9.90 5.01 -11.38
C TYR A 29 -9.15 6.22 -11.97
N PHE A 30 -7.99 6.56 -11.39
CA PHE A 30 -7.17 7.65 -11.92
C PHE A 30 -6.64 7.36 -13.34
N SER A 31 -6.33 6.11 -13.64
CA SER A 31 -5.83 5.68 -14.97
C SER A 31 -6.92 5.69 -16.03
N GLU A 32 -8.02 5.01 -15.75
CA GLU A 32 -8.99 4.65 -16.78
C GLU A 32 -10.09 5.70 -16.93
N ILE A 33 -10.49 6.35 -15.82
CA ILE A 33 -11.56 7.34 -15.81
C ILE A 33 -10.99 8.75 -15.93
N GLN A 34 -10.04 9.12 -15.07
CA GLN A 34 -9.42 10.46 -15.09
C GLN A 34 -8.32 10.61 -16.15
N LYS A 35 -7.97 9.51 -16.86
CA LYS A 35 -6.96 9.49 -17.93
C LYS A 35 -5.58 9.98 -17.49
N PHE A 36 -5.24 9.82 -16.22
CA PHE A 36 -3.89 10.11 -15.72
C PHE A 36 -2.95 8.98 -16.12
N ILE A 37 -1.98 9.32 -16.98
CA ILE A 37 -0.97 8.37 -17.43
C ILE A 37 -0.08 8.06 -16.21
N PRO A 38 0.10 6.78 -15.82
CA PRO A 38 0.98 6.42 -14.72
C PRO A 38 2.44 6.60 -15.12
N CYS A 39 3.23 7.23 -14.24
CA CYS A 39 4.67 7.34 -14.42
C CYS A 39 5.36 6.02 -14.04
N THR A 40 6.66 5.91 -14.32
CA THR A 40 7.45 4.71 -13.99
C THR A 40 7.40 4.36 -12.50
N TYR A 41 7.43 5.36 -11.61
CA TYR A 41 7.35 5.12 -10.16
C TYR A 41 5.95 4.68 -9.70
N CYS A 42 4.89 5.23 -10.29
CA CYS A 42 3.53 4.73 -10.08
C CYS A 42 3.40 3.26 -10.52
N TRP A 43 4.04 2.87 -11.62
CA TRP A 43 4.07 1.48 -12.08
C TRP A 43 4.73 0.55 -11.06
N TYR A 44 5.87 0.93 -10.48
CA TYR A 44 6.49 0.15 -9.41
C TYR A 44 5.58 0.02 -8.18
N GLN A 45 4.87 1.09 -7.80
CA GLN A 45 3.89 1.02 -6.71
C GLN A 45 2.73 0.06 -7.04
N ARG A 46 2.25 0.02 -8.28
CA ARG A 46 1.21 -0.94 -8.73
C ARG A 46 1.68 -2.39 -8.65
N ILE A 47 2.90 -2.67 -9.11
CA ILE A 47 3.49 -4.02 -9.04
C ILE A 47 3.55 -4.50 -7.58
N LEU A 48 3.78 -3.59 -6.63
CA LEU A 48 3.82 -3.91 -5.20
C LEU A 48 2.42 -4.02 -4.58
N MET A 49 1.44 -3.21 -5.01
CA MET A 49 0.11 -3.16 -4.40
C MET A 49 -0.85 -4.24 -4.96
N TYR A 50 -0.89 -4.45 -6.27
CA TYR A 50 -1.92 -5.29 -6.90
C TYR A 50 -1.86 -6.77 -6.44
N PRO A 51 -0.67 -7.39 -6.29
CA PRO A 51 -0.58 -8.73 -5.73
C PRO A 51 -1.13 -8.83 -4.30
N LEU A 52 -1.04 -7.75 -3.50
CA LEU A 52 -1.53 -7.74 -2.12
C LEU A 52 -3.04 -7.93 -2.04
N VAL A 53 -3.81 -7.46 -3.03
CA VAL A 53 -5.26 -7.68 -3.09
C VAL A 53 -5.59 -9.18 -3.12
N ILE A 54 -4.87 -9.92 -3.96
CA ILE A 54 -5.08 -11.37 -4.12
C ILE A 54 -4.61 -12.09 -2.85
N LEU A 55 -3.40 -11.78 -2.41
CA LEU A 55 -2.77 -12.41 -1.26
C LEU A 55 -3.56 -12.21 0.04
N LEU A 56 -3.97 -10.98 0.33
CA LEU A 56 -4.78 -10.66 1.51
C LEU A 56 -6.21 -11.17 1.38
N GLY A 57 -6.78 -11.23 0.16
CA GLY A 57 -8.10 -11.79 -0.08
C GLY A 57 -8.15 -13.29 0.22
N ILE A 58 -7.15 -14.04 -0.24
CA ILE A 58 -7.00 -15.47 0.09
C ILE A 58 -6.80 -15.65 1.61
N ALA A 59 -5.96 -14.82 2.23
CA ALA A 59 -5.71 -14.87 3.67
C ALA A 59 -7.00 -14.62 4.48
N ALA A 60 -7.81 -13.64 4.07
CA ALA A 60 -9.07 -13.30 4.74
C ALA A 60 -10.10 -14.43 4.63
N VAL A 61 -10.23 -15.07 3.46
CA VAL A 61 -11.19 -16.20 3.29
C VAL A 61 -10.72 -17.45 4.04
N ARG A 62 -9.41 -17.73 4.04
CA ARG A 62 -8.85 -18.94 4.67
C ARG A 62 -8.48 -18.75 6.14
N ASN A 63 -8.61 -17.54 6.69
CA ASN A 63 -8.10 -17.16 8.00
C ASN A 63 -6.62 -17.55 8.21
N ASP A 64 -5.80 -17.38 7.17
CA ASP A 64 -4.37 -17.76 7.19
C ASP A 64 -3.47 -16.58 7.62
N TYR A 65 -3.10 -16.58 8.90
CA TYR A 65 -2.24 -15.54 9.48
C TYR A 65 -0.76 -15.67 9.10
N LYS A 66 -0.31 -16.81 8.54
CA LYS A 66 1.08 -16.97 8.09
C LYS A 66 1.35 -16.16 6.82
N GLN A 67 0.28 -15.80 6.10
CA GLN A 67 0.37 -15.01 4.89
C GLN A 67 1.05 -13.64 5.13
N SER A 68 0.97 -13.07 6.34
CA SER A 68 1.63 -11.82 6.73
C SER A 68 3.14 -11.79 6.48
N TYR A 69 3.83 -12.94 6.50
CA TYR A 69 5.26 -13.02 6.19
C TYR A 69 5.57 -12.70 4.72
N TYR A 70 4.62 -12.96 3.81
CA TYR A 70 4.76 -12.66 2.40
C TYR A 70 4.22 -11.26 2.04
N VAL A 71 3.23 -10.74 2.77
CA VAL A 71 2.72 -9.36 2.57
C VAL A 71 3.76 -8.33 2.99
N LEU A 72 4.41 -8.56 4.12
CA LEU A 72 5.28 -7.55 4.75
C LEU A 72 6.36 -7.02 3.80
N PRO A 73 7.16 -7.87 3.12
CA PRO A 73 8.15 -7.40 2.15
C PRO A 73 7.56 -6.48 1.09
N PHE A 74 6.43 -6.85 0.48
CA PHE A 74 5.76 -6.05 -0.53
C PHE A 74 5.28 -4.71 0.02
N SER A 75 4.64 -4.72 1.20
CA SER A 75 4.12 -3.50 1.82
C SER A 75 5.22 -2.54 2.28
N VAL A 76 6.34 -3.06 2.80
CA VAL A 76 7.48 -2.26 3.26
C VAL A 76 8.23 -1.67 2.07
N LEU A 77 8.47 -2.44 1.01
CA LEU A 77 9.04 -1.93 -0.23
C LEU A 77 8.14 -0.87 -0.86
N GLY A 78 6.82 -1.10 -0.84
CA GLY A 78 5.83 -0.15 -1.33
C GLY A 78 5.85 1.17 -0.54
N MET A 79 5.95 1.08 0.78
CA MET A 79 6.11 2.23 1.69
C MET A 79 7.39 3.02 1.39
N GLY A 80 8.53 2.33 1.19
CA GLY A 80 9.78 2.99 0.82
C GLY A 80 9.68 3.69 -0.54
N MET A 81 9.14 3.00 -1.54
CA MET A 81 8.99 3.53 -2.90
C MET A 81 8.04 4.73 -2.96
N SER A 82 6.93 4.68 -2.20
CA SER A 82 5.96 5.79 -2.13
C SER A 82 6.50 6.99 -1.37
N THR A 83 7.29 6.77 -0.31
CA THR A 83 8.02 7.84 0.38
C THR A 83 8.99 8.53 -0.58
N TYR A 84 9.82 7.76 -1.29
CA TYR A 84 10.78 8.31 -2.25
C TYR A 84 10.08 9.11 -3.37
N HIS A 85 9.01 8.56 -3.94
CA HIS A 85 8.24 9.24 -4.98
C HIS A 85 7.58 10.53 -4.47
N TYR A 86 7.08 10.54 -3.23
CA TYR A 86 6.55 11.75 -2.61
C TYR A 86 7.62 12.84 -2.44
N LEU A 87 8.82 12.45 -2.00
CA LEU A 87 9.97 13.37 -1.89
C LEU A 87 10.35 13.96 -3.26
N VAL A 88 10.39 13.14 -4.31
CA VAL A 88 10.67 13.59 -5.69
C VAL A 88 9.66 14.65 -6.16
N GLN A 89 8.40 14.57 -5.74
CA GLN A 89 7.37 15.55 -6.10
C GLN A 89 7.43 16.84 -5.25
N LYS A 90 7.83 16.74 -3.98
CA LYS A 90 7.66 17.84 -3.00
C LYS A 90 8.94 18.51 -2.56
N THR A 91 10.10 17.90 -2.80
CA THR A 91 11.39 18.46 -2.37
C THR A 91 12.27 18.80 -3.57
N PRO A 92 12.92 19.98 -3.58
CA PRO A 92 13.83 20.37 -4.66
C PRO A 92 15.02 19.42 -4.80
N TRP A 93 15.47 18.82 -3.69
CA TRP A 93 16.65 17.95 -3.63
C TRP A 93 16.51 16.69 -4.50
N PHE A 94 15.30 16.15 -4.64
CA PHE A 94 15.03 14.93 -5.40
C PHE A 94 14.28 15.18 -6.71
N GLN A 95 13.99 16.44 -7.03
CA GLN A 95 13.14 16.80 -8.18
C GLN A 95 13.76 16.42 -9.53
N SER A 96 15.10 16.47 -9.64
CA SER A 96 15.85 16.06 -10.84
C SER A 96 15.82 14.56 -11.10
N ALA A 97 15.61 13.73 -10.08
CA ALA A 97 15.47 12.28 -10.26
C ALA A 97 14.15 11.92 -10.97
N GLY A 98 13.14 12.80 -10.92
CA GLY A 98 11.84 12.59 -11.53
C GLY A 98 11.70 13.11 -12.97
N SER A 99 12.62 13.94 -13.47
CA SER A 99 12.48 14.58 -14.78
C SER A 99 12.73 13.64 -15.97
N GLY A 100 13.52 12.58 -15.79
CA GLY A 100 13.82 11.57 -16.83
C GLY A 100 12.93 10.32 -16.81
N CYS A 101 11.79 10.37 -16.11
CA CYS A 101 10.93 9.20 -15.94
C CYS A 101 10.09 8.93 -17.21
N GLY A 102 10.48 7.94 -18.03
CA GLY A 102 9.65 7.43 -19.12
C GLY A 102 9.03 8.52 -20.01
N ILE A 103 7.75 8.35 -20.36
CA ILE A 103 6.99 9.29 -21.21
C ILE A 103 6.53 10.53 -20.41
N ILE A 104 6.23 10.35 -19.12
CA ILE A 104 5.74 11.42 -18.25
C ILE A 104 6.57 11.51 -16.96
N PRO A 105 7.04 12.71 -16.59
CA PRO A 105 7.96 12.86 -15.48
C PRO A 105 7.32 12.50 -14.13
N CYS A 106 8.08 11.81 -13.28
CA CYS A 106 7.65 11.34 -11.97
C CYS A 106 7.58 12.47 -10.92
N ASN A 107 8.11 13.66 -11.22
CA ASN A 107 8.03 14.82 -10.33
C ASN A 107 6.76 15.66 -10.54
N THR A 108 5.95 15.37 -11.56
CA THR A 108 4.67 16.05 -11.79
C THR A 108 3.57 15.46 -10.89
N ALA A 109 2.83 16.34 -10.22
CA ALA A 109 1.68 15.96 -9.40
C ALA A 109 0.37 16.23 -10.15
N TYR A 110 -0.32 15.16 -10.57
CA TYR A 110 -1.68 15.26 -11.14
C TYR A 110 -2.72 15.77 -10.15
N ILE A 111 -2.58 15.36 -8.88
CA ILE A 111 -3.44 15.76 -7.78
C ILE A 111 -2.55 16.34 -6.69
N ASN A 112 -2.99 17.47 -6.16
CA ASN A 112 -2.36 18.10 -5.01
C ASN A 112 -3.43 18.75 -4.12
N TRP A 113 -4.24 17.91 -3.45
CA TRP A 113 -5.27 18.42 -2.55
C TRP A 113 -4.64 18.93 -1.25
N LEU A 114 -5.15 20.06 -0.73
CA LEU A 114 -4.65 20.71 0.49
C LEU A 114 -3.16 21.09 0.45
N GLY A 115 -2.52 21.09 -0.72
CA GLY A 115 -1.10 21.42 -0.89
C GLY A 115 -0.11 20.28 -0.58
N PHE A 116 -0.56 19.14 -0.04
CA PHE A 116 0.29 17.99 0.30
C PHE A 116 -0.26 16.62 -0.13
N ILE A 117 -1.57 16.47 -0.35
CA ILE A 117 -2.15 15.17 -0.71
C ILE A 117 -1.95 14.91 -2.20
N THR A 118 -0.97 14.06 -2.50
CA THR A 118 -0.69 13.58 -3.86
C THR A 118 -0.96 12.08 -3.98
N ILE A 119 -0.96 11.56 -5.22
CA ILE A 119 -1.16 10.12 -5.47
C ILE A 119 -0.11 9.25 -4.73
N PRO A 120 1.20 9.58 -4.75
CA PRO A 120 2.20 8.86 -3.95
C PRO A 120 1.94 8.89 -2.44
N PHE A 121 1.40 10.00 -1.92
CA PHE A 121 1.06 10.12 -0.51
C PHE A 121 -0.10 9.20 -0.11
N LEU A 122 -1.13 9.08 -0.95
CA LEU A 122 -2.23 8.14 -0.74
C LEU A 122 -1.72 6.68 -0.74
N ALA A 123 -0.82 6.36 -1.67
CA ALA A 123 -0.17 5.04 -1.70
C ALA A 123 0.67 4.79 -0.43
N LEU A 124 1.39 5.79 0.05
CA LEU A 124 2.16 5.72 1.30
C LEU A 124 1.28 5.38 2.50
N ILE A 125 0.12 6.06 2.63
CA ILE A 125 -0.84 5.77 3.69
C ILE A 125 -1.31 4.31 3.60
N ALA A 126 -1.71 3.86 2.41
CA ALA A 126 -2.20 2.50 2.21
C ALA A 126 -1.15 1.44 2.59
N PHE A 127 0.09 1.59 2.09
CA PHE A 127 1.18 0.66 2.43
C PHE A 127 1.54 0.69 3.92
N THR A 128 1.52 1.87 4.55
CA THR A 128 1.80 2.01 5.98
C THR A 128 0.73 1.31 6.81
N LEU A 129 -0.55 1.53 6.51
CA LEU A 129 -1.66 0.88 7.22
C LEU A 129 -1.61 -0.64 7.07
N ILE A 130 -1.38 -1.14 5.86
CA ILE A 130 -1.20 -2.58 5.61
C ILE A 130 -0.03 -3.10 6.45
N THR A 131 1.14 -2.45 6.40
CA THR A 131 2.33 -2.86 7.16
C THR A 131 2.05 -2.96 8.66
N VAL A 132 1.42 -1.92 9.24
CA VAL A 132 1.07 -1.89 10.67
C VAL A 132 0.11 -3.03 11.03
N LEU A 133 -0.94 -3.24 10.23
CA LEU A 133 -1.90 -4.32 10.47
C LEU A 133 -1.24 -5.69 10.40
N GLN A 134 -0.36 -5.93 9.43
CA GLN A 134 0.36 -7.21 9.31
C GLN A 134 1.31 -7.46 10.50
N ILE A 135 1.99 -6.42 11.00
CA ILE A 135 2.82 -6.53 12.22
C ILE A 135 1.94 -6.90 13.43
N LEU A 136 0.78 -6.25 13.59
CA LEU A 136 -0.14 -6.55 14.69
C LEU A 136 -0.69 -7.99 14.60
N ILE A 137 -1.00 -8.47 13.40
CA ILE A 137 -1.44 -9.85 13.17
C ILE A 137 -0.37 -10.85 13.60
N ILE A 138 0.89 -10.66 13.16
CA ILE A 138 2.01 -11.54 13.54
C ILE A 138 2.22 -11.56 15.05
N ARG A 139 2.21 -10.39 15.71
CA ARG A 139 2.40 -10.29 17.17
C ARG A 139 1.30 -11.01 17.94
N ASN A 140 0.05 -10.86 17.51
CA ASN A 140 -1.11 -11.48 18.16
C ASN A 140 -1.17 -13.00 17.90
N ALA A 141 -0.84 -13.44 16.68
CA ALA A 141 -0.77 -14.87 16.33
C ALA A 141 0.32 -15.60 17.11
N ARG A 142 1.53 -15.02 17.24
CA ARG A 142 2.62 -15.57 18.07
C ARG A 142 2.23 -15.66 19.54
N SER A 143 1.60 -14.60 20.07
CA SER A 143 1.14 -14.54 21.47
C SER A 143 -0.02 -15.51 21.78
N ALA A 144 -0.66 -16.07 20.76
CA ALA A 144 -1.68 -17.10 20.91
C ALA A 144 -1.09 -18.52 20.80
N ALA A 145 0.02 -18.69 20.08
CA ALA A 145 0.72 -19.96 19.92
C ALA A 145 1.75 -20.27 21.03
N GLY A 146 2.24 -19.22 21.73
CA GLY A 146 3.14 -19.37 22.89
C GLY A 146 2.41 -19.51 24.23
N LYS A 147 1.08 -19.67 24.22
CA LYS A 147 0.25 -20.06 25.36
C LYS A 147 -0.28 -21.47 25.10
#